data_AF-A0A933ZYM9-F1
#
_entry.id   AF-A0A933ZYM9-F1
#
_cell.length_a   1.000
_cell.length_b   1.000
_cell.length_c   1.000
_cell.angle_alpha   90.00
_cell.angle_beta   90.00
_cell.angle_gamma   90.00
#
_symmetry.space_group_name_H-M   'P 1'
#
loop_
_entity.id
_entity.type
_entity.pdbx_description
1 polymer ?
#
loop_
_entity_poly.entity_id
_entity_poly.type
_entity_poly.pdbx_seq_one_letter_code
_entity_poly.pdbx_strand_id
1 'polypeptide(L)'
;MTRRGETADEPPLGGRGGGNMAEKDKTNKGSMTVAEAGRKGGETVRDERGREFYEEIGKKGGETVKAERGREFYEEIGRKGGETVKAERGASFYEEIGKKGGEAVKAERGAPFYEEIGKKGGQKVRELIEEGKRAARTPVAPKGEGEGE
;
A
#
# COMPACT_ATOMS: atom_id res chain seq x y z
N MET A 1 -66.01 -32.89 2.05
CA MET A 1 -66.31 -33.10 0.61
C MET A 1 -65.01 -33.00 -0.18
N THR A 2 -64.94 -33.83 -1.21
CA THR A 2 -63.78 -34.29 -1.97
C THR A 2 -63.13 -33.25 -2.90
N ARG A 3 -61.81 -33.39 -3.11
CA ARG A 3 -61.11 -33.31 -4.41
C ARG A 3 -59.75 -34.04 -4.23
N ARG A 4 -59.56 -35.29 -4.65
CA ARG A 4 -59.60 -35.94 -5.99
C ARG A 4 -58.31 -35.66 -6.79
N GLY A 5 -57.63 -36.74 -7.19
CA GLY A 5 -56.55 -36.78 -8.18
C GLY A 5 -55.35 -37.58 -7.66
N GLU A 6 -55.33 -38.91 -7.79
CA GLU A 6 -54.96 -39.72 -8.97
C GLU A 6 -53.45 -40.04 -9.02
N THR A 7 -53.18 -41.34 -8.87
CA THR A 7 -52.10 -42.18 -9.48
C THR A 7 -50.63 -41.77 -9.22
N ALA A 8 -49.66 -42.66 -9.01
CA ALA A 8 -49.48 -44.01 -9.51
C ALA A 8 -48.64 -44.87 -8.55
N ASP A 9 -48.83 -46.17 -8.69
CA ASP A 9 -48.06 -47.28 -8.14
C ASP A 9 -46.65 -47.28 -8.77
N GLU A 10 -45.63 -46.85 -8.03
CA GLU A 10 -44.21 -47.03 -8.42
C GLU A 10 -43.61 -48.19 -7.61
N PRO A 11 -43.10 -49.25 -8.25
CA PRO A 11 -42.48 -50.38 -7.55
C PRO A 11 -41.10 -50.02 -6.97
N PRO A 12 -40.70 -50.65 -5.85
CA PRO A 12 -39.49 -50.29 -5.12
C PRO A 12 -38.21 -50.64 -5.87
N LEU A 13 -37.27 -49.70 -5.85
CA LEU A 13 -35.90 -49.86 -6.35
C LEU A 13 -35.15 -50.94 -5.57
N GLY A 14 -34.81 -52.03 -6.25
CA GLY A 14 -33.89 -53.05 -5.76
C GLY A 14 -33.02 -53.60 -6.88
N GLY A 15 -31.72 -53.28 -6.86
CA GLY A 15 -30.77 -53.80 -7.84
C GLY A 15 -29.31 -53.57 -7.46
N ARG A 16 -28.73 -54.58 -6.79
CA ARG A 16 -27.31 -54.71 -6.43
C ARG A 16 -26.41 -54.66 -7.67
N GLY A 17 -25.29 -53.94 -7.56
CA GLY A 17 -24.17 -54.01 -8.51
C GLY A 17 -22.88 -53.49 -7.86
N GLY A 18 -22.18 -54.36 -7.14
CA GLY A 18 -20.82 -54.10 -6.69
C GLY A 18 -19.87 -54.03 -7.88
N GLY A 19 -19.06 -52.97 -7.94
CA GLY A 19 -18.07 -52.75 -9.00
C GLY A 19 -17.03 -51.72 -8.56
N ASN A 20 -16.01 -52.22 -7.85
CA ASN A 20 -14.64 -51.71 -7.74
C ASN A 20 -14.39 -50.19 -7.87
N MET A 21 -14.26 -49.55 -6.71
CA MET A 21 -13.59 -48.27 -6.48
C MET A 21 -12.05 -48.43 -6.62
N ALA A 22 -11.60 -48.91 -7.78
CA ALA A 22 -10.21 -49.24 -8.04
C ALA A 22 -9.84 -48.97 -9.52
N GLU A 23 -10.14 -47.78 -10.05
CA GLU A 23 -9.41 -47.25 -11.21
C GLU A 23 -9.54 -45.72 -11.30
N LYS A 24 -8.89 -44.99 -10.39
CA LYS A 24 -8.60 -43.55 -10.54
C LYS A 24 -7.09 -43.31 -10.41
N ASP A 25 -6.30 -44.10 -11.14
CA ASP A 25 -4.83 -44.01 -11.13
C ASP A 25 -4.23 -43.84 -12.55
N LYS A 26 -4.94 -43.16 -13.45
CA LYS A 26 -4.49 -42.97 -14.84
C LYS A 26 -4.63 -41.57 -15.42
N THR A 27 -4.67 -40.51 -14.61
CA THR A 27 -4.60 -39.13 -15.15
C THR A 27 -4.11 -38.10 -14.13
N ASN A 28 -2.89 -38.26 -13.61
CA ASN A 28 -2.17 -37.09 -13.10
C ASN A 28 -0.63 -37.24 -13.15
N LYS A 29 -0.15 -37.91 -14.19
CA LYS A 29 1.29 -38.03 -14.48
C LYS A 29 1.68 -36.90 -15.43
N GLY A 30 1.83 -35.68 -14.88
CA GLY A 30 2.44 -34.56 -15.61
C GLY A 30 1.64 -33.25 -15.70
N SER A 31 0.49 -33.11 -15.03
CA SER A 31 -0.19 -31.80 -15.01
C SER A 31 0.42 -30.92 -13.91
N MET A 32 1.35 -30.04 -14.29
CA MET A 32 1.77 -28.95 -13.41
C MET A 32 0.57 -28.04 -13.15
N THR A 33 0.42 -27.54 -11.93
CA THR A 33 -0.61 -26.54 -11.65
C THR A 33 -0.26 -25.21 -12.33
N VAL A 34 -1.26 -24.36 -12.60
CA VAL A 34 -1.03 -23.02 -13.18
C VAL A 34 -0.11 -22.18 -12.29
N ALA A 35 -0.25 -22.31 -10.98
CA ALA A 35 0.62 -21.64 -10.01
C ALA A 35 2.07 -22.14 -10.09
N GLU A 36 2.28 -23.46 -10.22
CA GLU A 36 3.62 -24.03 -10.38
C GLU A 36 4.25 -23.69 -11.72
N ALA A 37 3.45 -23.65 -12.79
CA ALA A 37 3.87 -23.18 -14.10
C ALA A 37 4.38 -21.74 -14.04
N GLY A 38 3.61 -20.86 -13.38
CA GLY A 38 3.96 -19.45 -13.18
C GLY A 38 5.22 -19.29 -12.33
N ARG A 39 5.33 -20.04 -11.22
CA ARG A 39 6.54 -20.02 -10.37
C ARG A 39 7.76 -20.47 -11.15
N LYS A 40 7.68 -21.61 -11.84
CA LYS A 40 8.80 -22.16 -12.62
C LYS A 40 9.21 -21.23 -13.75
N GLY A 41 8.25 -20.64 -14.46
CA GLY A 41 8.55 -19.63 -15.49
C GLY A 41 9.24 -18.39 -14.92
N GLY A 42 8.80 -17.91 -13.75
CA GLY A 42 9.45 -16.80 -13.05
C GLY A 42 10.88 -17.14 -12.60
N GLU A 43 11.12 -18.35 -12.11
CA GLU A 43 12.44 -18.82 -11.72
C GLU A 43 13.38 -18.93 -12.92
N THR A 44 12.93 -19.49 -14.05
CA THR A 44 13.72 -19.54 -15.29
C THR A 44 14.10 -18.14 -15.76
N VAL A 45 13.16 -17.19 -15.78
CA VAL A 45 13.44 -15.81 -16.21
C VAL A 45 14.41 -15.12 -15.25
N ARG A 46 14.30 -15.35 -13.94
CA ARG A 46 15.27 -14.85 -12.95
C ARG A 46 16.66 -15.39 -13.18
N ASP A 47 16.78 -16.68 -13.44
CA ASP A 47 18.08 -17.33 -13.61
C ASP A 47 18.73 -16.94 -14.96
N GLU A 48 17.94 -16.70 -16.01
CA GLU A 48 18.42 -16.26 -17.33
C GLU A 48 18.73 -14.76 -17.40
N ARG A 49 17.88 -13.90 -16.83
CA ARG A 49 17.93 -12.44 -17.01
C ARG A 49 18.49 -11.69 -15.80
N GLY A 50 18.59 -12.36 -14.66
CA GLY A 50 19.18 -11.82 -13.45
C GLY A 50 18.42 -10.67 -12.82
N ARG A 51 19.05 -10.03 -11.83
CA ARG A 51 18.48 -8.94 -11.03
C ARG A 51 18.20 -7.68 -11.86
N GLU A 52 19.09 -7.36 -12.78
CA GLU A 52 19.04 -6.14 -13.60
C GLU A 52 17.77 -6.06 -14.43
N PHE A 53 17.30 -7.19 -14.95
CA PHE A 53 16.04 -7.27 -15.69
C PHE A 53 14.82 -6.88 -14.85
N TYR A 54 14.73 -7.38 -13.61
CA TYR A 54 13.63 -7.02 -12.71
C TYR A 54 13.70 -5.56 -12.25
N GLU A 55 14.92 -5.03 -12.08
CA GLU A 55 15.10 -3.61 -11.78
C GLU A 55 14.67 -2.72 -12.95
N GLU A 56 15.01 -3.09 -14.19
CA GLU A 56 14.63 -2.34 -15.38
C GLU A 56 13.12 -2.33 -15.60
N ILE A 57 12.46 -3.49 -15.55
CA ILE A 57 11.00 -3.57 -15.72
C ILE A 57 10.27 -2.90 -14.56
N GLY A 58 10.82 -2.97 -13.34
CA GLY A 58 10.27 -2.29 -12.17
C GLY A 58 10.38 -0.77 -12.30
N LYS A 59 11.54 -0.25 -12.74
CA LYS A 59 11.74 1.17 -13.03
C LYS A 59 10.79 1.64 -14.12
N LYS A 60 10.72 0.93 -15.24
CA LYS A 60 9.83 1.26 -16.37
C LYS A 60 8.36 1.26 -15.95
N GLY A 61 7.93 0.25 -15.20
CA GLY A 61 6.57 0.21 -14.65
C GLY A 61 6.27 1.37 -13.71
N GLY A 62 7.22 1.70 -12.82
CA GLY A 62 7.10 2.85 -11.92
C GLY A 62 7.06 4.19 -12.64
N GLU A 63 7.87 4.38 -13.68
CA GLU A 63 7.87 5.59 -14.50
C GLU A 63 6.56 5.76 -15.27
N THR A 64 6.01 4.69 -15.84
CA THR A 64 4.69 4.72 -16.50
C THR A 64 3.61 5.12 -15.52
N VAL A 65 3.55 4.48 -14.34
CA VAL A 65 2.55 4.80 -13.31
C VAL A 65 2.70 6.26 -12.85
N LYS A 66 3.93 6.75 -12.70
CA LYS A 66 4.20 8.14 -12.35
C LYS A 66 3.75 9.13 -13.43
N ALA A 67 3.94 8.79 -14.71
CA ALA A 67 3.48 9.61 -15.81
C ALA A 67 1.95 9.64 -15.92
N GLU A 68 1.27 8.51 -15.69
CA GLU A 68 -0.19 8.39 -15.82
C GLU A 68 -0.96 8.95 -14.61
N ARG A 69 -0.48 8.68 -13.40
CA ARG A 69 -1.21 8.95 -12.15
C ARG A 69 -0.74 10.20 -11.42
N GLY A 70 0.44 10.72 -11.77
CA GLY A 70 0.97 11.97 -11.20
C GLY A 70 1.28 11.91 -9.70
N ARG A 71 1.50 13.09 -9.10
CA ARG A 71 1.94 13.26 -7.70
C ARG A 71 0.87 12.85 -6.69
N GLU A 72 -0.40 13.14 -6.99
CA GLU A 72 -1.53 12.90 -6.08
C GLU A 72 -1.71 11.42 -5.75
N PHE A 73 -1.46 10.53 -6.72
CA PHE A 73 -1.51 9.08 -6.49
C PHE A 73 -0.46 8.59 -5.50
N TYR A 74 0.77 9.10 -5.59
CA TYR A 74 1.83 8.73 -4.65
C TYR A 74 1.57 9.30 -3.25
N GLU A 75 0.97 10.50 -3.16
CA GLU A 75 0.53 11.07 -1.90
C GLU A 75 -0.60 10.25 -1.26
N GLU A 76 -1.57 9.77 -2.06
CA GLU A 76 -2.68 8.95 -1.58
C GLU A 76 -2.20 7.58 -1.09
N ILE A 77 -1.39 6.85 -1.88
CA ILE A 77 -0.86 5.55 -1.46
C ILE A 77 0.10 5.68 -0.27
N GLY A 78 0.87 6.77 -0.21
CA GLY A 78 1.76 7.06 0.91
C GLY A 78 0.96 7.35 2.18
N ARG A 79 -0.10 8.16 2.09
CA ARG A 79 -1.02 8.43 3.19
C ARG A 79 -1.69 7.15 3.68
N LYS A 80 -2.26 6.37 2.75
CA LYS A 80 -2.94 5.11 3.07
C LYS A 80 -1.99 4.12 3.74
N GLY A 81 -0.77 3.95 3.23
CA GLY A 81 0.25 3.11 3.84
C GLY A 81 0.64 3.59 5.24
N GLY A 82 0.85 4.90 5.41
CA GLY A 82 1.16 5.51 6.71
C GLY A 82 0.03 5.36 7.73
N GLU A 83 -1.22 5.52 7.30
CA GLU A 83 -2.41 5.33 8.13
C GLU A 83 -2.58 3.86 8.55
N THR A 84 -2.37 2.90 7.65
CA THR A 84 -2.38 1.47 7.99
C THR A 84 -1.31 1.14 9.02
N VAL A 85 -0.07 1.58 8.79
CA VAL A 85 1.03 1.35 9.74
C VAL A 85 0.75 2.01 11.09
N LYS A 86 0.17 3.21 11.10
CA LYS A 86 -0.23 3.90 12.33
C LYS A 86 -1.34 3.17 13.08
N ALA A 87 -2.32 2.62 12.37
CA ALA A 87 -3.40 1.84 12.96
C ALA A 87 -2.91 0.51 13.54
N GLU A 88 -2.00 -0.19 12.85
CA GLU A 88 -1.48 -1.49 13.29
C GLU A 88 -0.40 -1.40 14.37
N ARG A 89 0.52 -0.45 14.24
CA ARG A 89 1.73 -0.37 15.07
C ARG A 89 1.67 0.70 16.16
N GLY A 90 0.72 1.64 16.06
CA GLY A 90 0.52 2.69 17.05
C GLY A 90 1.65 3.72 17.14
N ALA A 91 1.57 4.60 18.15
CA ALA A 91 2.51 5.71 18.34
C ALA A 91 3.94 5.26 18.70
N SER A 92 4.07 4.15 19.44
CA SER A 92 5.35 3.61 19.90
C SER A 92 6.28 3.21 18.75
N PHE A 93 5.72 2.77 17.61
CA PHE A 93 6.50 2.45 16.43
C PHE A 93 7.14 3.68 15.77
N TYR A 94 6.41 4.79 15.70
CA TYR A 94 6.95 6.04 15.16
C TYR A 94 8.02 6.65 16.08
N GLU A 95 7.86 6.48 17.40
CA GLU A 95 8.88 6.86 18.38
C GLU A 95 10.16 6.03 18.21
N GLU A 96 10.04 4.71 18.03
CA GLU A 96 11.18 3.81 17.87
C GLU A 96 11.95 4.09 16.56
N ILE A 97 11.26 4.22 15.42
CA ILE A 97 11.92 4.56 14.14
C ILE A 97 12.51 5.97 14.18
N GLY A 98 11.86 6.92 14.85
CA GLY A 98 12.37 8.28 15.03
C GLY A 98 13.63 8.30 15.88
N LYS A 99 13.65 7.55 16.99
CA LYS A 99 14.82 7.39 17.84
C LYS A 99 15.97 6.72 17.08
N LYS A 100 15.69 5.63 16.37
CA LYS A 100 16.71 4.90 15.57
C LYS A 100 17.28 5.77 14.45
N GLY A 101 16.44 6.54 13.77
CA GLY A 101 16.88 7.51 12.75
C GLY A 101 17.73 8.63 13.35
N GLY A 102 17.32 9.18 14.49
CA GLY A 102 18.10 10.18 15.22
C GLY A 102 19.45 9.65 15.72
N GLU A 103 19.49 8.44 16.27
CA GLU A 103 20.74 7.80 16.71
C GLU A 103 21.68 7.53 15.53
N ALA A 104 21.16 7.08 14.38
CA ALA A 104 21.95 6.89 13.17
C ALA A 104 22.57 8.22 12.67
N VAL A 105 21.77 9.28 12.60
CA VAL A 105 22.25 10.61 12.18
C VAL A 105 23.25 11.19 13.18
N LYS A 106 23.03 10.98 14.48
CA LYS A 106 23.96 11.37 15.55
C LYS A 106 25.28 10.61 15.46
N ALA A 107 25.25 9.32 15.14
CA ALA A 107 26.45 8.51 14.95
C ALA A 107 27.24 8.95 13.71
N GLU A 108 26.56 9.31 12.62
CA GLU A 108 27.21 9.73 11.37
C GLU A 108 27.77 11.16 11.43
N ARG A 109 26.99 12.11 11.96
CA ARG A 109 27.30 13.55 11.87
C ARG A 109 27.73 14.22 13.18
N GLY A 110 27.55 13.53 14.30
CA GLY A 110 28.00 13.99 15.62
C GLY A 110 27.26 15.21 16.18
N ALA A 111 27.77 15.72 17.30
CA ALA A 111 27.24 16.88 18.02
C ALA A 111 27.11 18.19 17.21
N PRO A 112 28.06 18.59 16.32
CA PRO A 112 27.97 19.88 15.63
C PRO A 112 26.77 19.96 14.68
N PHE A 113 26.33 18.82 14.12
CA PHE A 113 25.14 18.76 13.26
C PHE A 113 23.86 19.12 14.02
N TYR A 114 23.70 18.64 15.26
CA TYR A 114 22.54 18.94 16.09
C TYR A 114 22.51 20.39 16.57
N GLU A 115 23.68 20.97 16.82
CA GLU A 115 23.81 22.39 17.17
C GLU A 115 23.43 23.30 15.99
N GLU A 116 23.84 22.94 14.77
CA GLU A 116 23.51 23.70 13.56
C GLU A 116 22.01 23.66 13.22
N ILE A 117 21.39 22.47 13.24
CA ILE A 117 19.95 22.34 12.99
C ILE A 117 19.13 23.01 14.11
N GLY A 118 19.59 22.96 15.36
CA GLY A 118 18.96 23.64 16.49
C GLY A 118 19.03 25.16 16.35
N LYS A 119 20.19 25.71 15.93
CA LYS A 119 20.33 27.13 15.62
C LYS A 119 19.42 27.56 14.48
N LYS A 120 19.37 26.80 13.39
CA LYS A 120 18.47 27.06 12.24
C LYS A 120 17.00 27.02 12.64
N GLY A 121 16.58 26.00 13.40
CA GLY A 121 15.21 25.90 13.91
C GLY A 121 14.84 27.06 14.82
N GLY A 122 15.72 27.43 15.75
CA GLY A 122 15.51 28.57 16.65
C GLY A 122 15.45 29.92 15.94
N GLN A 123 16.25 30.12 14.88
CA GLN A 123 16.16 31.31 14.03
C GLN A 123 14.82 31.36 13.28
N LYS A 124 14.36 30.21 12.76
CA LYS A 124 13.08 30.15 12.05
C LYS A 124 11.88 30.49 12.95
N VAL A 125 11.89 30.02 14.20
CA VAL A 125 10.87 30.36 15.19
C VAL A 125 10.89 31.86 15.50
N ARG A 126 12.07 32.46 15.67
CA ARG A 126 12.19 33.92 15.90
C ARG A 126 11.64 34.73 14.74
N GLU A 127 11.97 34.35 13.51
CA GLU A 127 11.49 34.99 12.29
C GLU A 127 9.95 34.96 12.22
N LEU A 128 9.34 33.79 12.46
CA LEU A 128 7.88 33.64 12.48
C LEU A 128 7.21 34.48 13.57
N ILE A 129 7.82 34.59 14.75
CA ILE A 129 7.31 35.44 15.82
C ILE A 129 7.41 36.92 15.43
N GLU A 130 8.49 37.35 14.78
CA GLU A 130 8.62 38.72 14.29
C GLU A 130 7.62 39.03 13.19
N GLU A 131 7.44 38.12 12.22
CA GLU A 131 6.45 38.26 11.16
C GLU A 131 5.04 38.36 11.72
N GLY A 132 4.67 37.48 12.67
CA GLY A 132 3.39 37.54 13.36
C GLY A 132 3.19 38.83 14.16
N LYS A 133 4.25 39.34 14.81
CA LYS A 133 4.21 40.64 15.52
C LYS A 133 4.10 41.82 14.55
N ARG A 134 4.73 41.76 13.37
CA ARG A 134 4.60 42.78 12.33
C ARG A 134 3.21 42.76 11.73
N ALA A 135 2.67 41.58 11.39
CA ALA A 135 1.31 41.40 10.91
C ALA A 135 0.26 41.91 11.92
N ALA A 136 0.49 41.70 13.22
CA ALA A 136 -0.38 42.21 14.29
C ALA A 136 -0.22 43.73 14.54
N ARG A 137 0.90 44.34 14.14
CA ARG A 137 1.19 45.77 14.31
C ARG A 137 0.83 46.61 13.10
N THR A 138 0.65 46.02 11.92
CA THR A 138 0.13 46.74 10.76
C THR A 138 -1.36 47.02 11.00
N PRO A 139 -1.79 48.28 11.21
CA PRO A 139 -3.21 48.59 11.24
C PRO A 139 -3.78 48.22 9.88
N VAL A 140 -4.79 47.35 9.87
CA VAL A 140 -5.56 47.04 8.67
C VAL A 140 -6.15 48.36 8.21
N ALA A 141 -5.61 48.93 7.12
CA ALA A 141 -6.16 50.14 6.54
C ALA A 141 -7.65 49.87 6.25
N PRO A 142 -8.59 50.73 6.70
CA PRO A 142 -9.98 50.53 6.37
C PRO A 142 -10.08 50.50 4.85
N LYS A 143 -10.61 49.41 4.29
CA LYS A 143 -11.04 49.38 2.90
C LYS A 143 -12.00 50.56 2.73
N GLY A 144 -11.57 51.57 2.00
CA GLY A 144 -12.39 52.72 1.67
C GLY A 144 -13.63 52.23 0.95
N GLU A 145 -14.77 52.35 1.61
CA GLU A 145 -16.05 52.53 0.97
C GLU A 145 -16.02 53.93 0.33
N GLY A 146 -16.26 54.02 -0.97
CA GLY A 146 -16.22 55.29 -1.71
C GLY A 146 -16.40 55.14 -3.23
N GLU A 147 -17.67 54.94 -3.62
CA GLU A 147 -18.41 55.60 -4.72
C GLU A 147 -17.88 55.66 -6.18
N GLY A 148 -18.82 55.39 -7.11
CA GLY A 148 -18.80 55.74 -8.54
C GLY A 148 -19.58 54.69 -9.35
N GLU A 149 -20.69 54.96 -10.04
CA GLU A 149 -21.43 56.18 -10.42
C GLU A 149 -22.94 55.89 -10.42
#